data_AF-A0A7C1DKI8-F1
#
_entry.id   AF-A0A7C1DKI8-F1
#
_cell.length_a   1.000
_cell.length_b   1.000
_cell.length_c   1.000
_cell.angle_alpha   90.00
_cell.angle_beta   90.00
_cell.angle_gamma   90.00
#
_symmetry.space_group_name_H-M   'P 1'
#
loop_
_entity.id
_entity.type
_entity.pdbx_description
1 polymer ?
#
loop_
_entity_poly.entity_id
_entity_poly.type
_entity_poly.pdbx_seq_one_letter_code
_entity_poly.pdbx_strand_id
1 'polypeptide(L)'
;MKFNAWLLFGIIGVSLFGSQFGIYYGRAVWGNADIWWTPRNMALPPEDTKNEFELFVKGDLLQDHLERGSLSATDPDGESKTLNSGDIAVRLNNRHKTKASLLHVAVFMALLLGASLMSLVVGIRQMMAMTKKP
;
A
#
# COMPACT_ATOMS: atom_id res chain seq x y z
N MET A 1 -34.16 31.40 -7.14
CA MET A 1 -33.54 30.16 -6.62
C MET A 1 -32.54 30.56 -5.55
N LYS A 2 -32.77 30.24 -4.26
CA LYS A 2 -31.81 30.57 -3.19
C LYS A 2 -30.63 29.59 -3.29
N PHE A 3 -29.42 30.13 -3.35
CA PHE A 3 -28.19 29.34 -3.40
C PHE A 3 -28.00 28.60 -2.07
N ASN A 4 -27.90 27.27 -2.11
CA ASN A 4 -27.68 26.44 -0.93
C ASN A 4 -26.26 25.86 -0.98
N ALA A 5 -25.32 26.59 -0.39
CA ALA A 5 -23.91 26.24 -0.38
C ALA A 5 -23.67 24.85 0.24
N TRP A 6 -24.37 24.52 1.34
CA TRP A 6 -24.25 23.22 2.02
C TRP A 6 -24.65 22.05 1.12
N LEU A 7 -25.73 22.21 0.35
CA LEU A 7 -26.18 21.20 -0.60
C LEU A 7 -25.14 20.97 -1.71
N LEU A 8 -24.57 22.04 -2.26
CA LEU A 8 -23.53 21.95 -3.29
C LEU A 8 -22.24 21.33 -2.78
N PHE A 9 -21.74 21.78 -1.61
CA PHE A 9 -20.57 21.17 -0.97
C PHE A 9 -20.80 19.69 -0.66
N GLY A 10 -22.02 19.33 -0.23
CA GLY A 10 -22.39 17.95 0.01
C GLY A 10 -22.35 17.09 -1.25
N ILE A 11 -22.97 17.53 -2.35
CA ILE A 11 -23.00 16.78 -3.61
C ILE A 11 -21.58 16.60 -4.18
N ILE A 12 -20.82 17.70 -4.26
CA ILE A 12 -19.46 17.68 -4.79
C ILE A 12 -18.56 16.80 -3.91
N GLY A 13 -18.59 17.02 -2.59
CA GLY A 13 -17.77 16.28 -1.64
C GLY A 13 -18.08 14.79 -1.61
N VAL A 14 -19.36 14.39 -1.61
CA VAL A 14 -19.74 12.98 -1.66
C VAL A 14 -19.26 12.32 -2.95
N SER A 15 -19.40 13.00 -4.08
CA SER A 15 -18.98 12.47 -5.39
C SER A 15 -17.46 12.28 -5.44
N LEU A 16 -16.70 13.29 -5.02
CA LEU A 16 -15.24 13.28 -5.07
C LEU A 16 -14.64 12.32 -4.04
N PHE A 17 -14.95 12.51 -2.76
CA PHE A 17 -14.36 11.72 -1.68
C PHE A 17 -14.92 10.30 -1.63
N GLY A 18 -16.18 10.10 -2.02
CA GLY A 18 -16.77 8.77 -2.14
C GLY A 18 -16.08 7.93 -3.21
N SER A 19 -15.83 8.51 -4.38
CA SER A 19 -15.09 7.83 -5.45
C SER A 19 -13.67 7.48 -5.02
N GLN A 20 -12.95 8.42 -4.39
CA GLN A 20 -11.59 8.15 -3.93
C GLN A 20 -11.53 7.14 -2.80
N PHE A 21 -12.43 7.22 -1.83
CA PHE A 21 -12.56 6.21 -0.78
C PHE A 21 -12.74 4.82 -1.40
N GLY A 22 -13.68 4.68 -2.35
CA GLY A 22 -13.92 3.41 -3.04
C GLY A 22 -12.68 2.86 -3.77
N ILE A 23 -11.92 3.73 -4.46
CA ILE A 23 -10.69 3.33 -5.16
C ILE A 23 -9.62 2.87 -4.17
N TYR A 24 -9.29 3.67 -3.15
CA TYR A 24 -8.21 3.35 -2.21
C TYR A 24 -8.54 2.14 -1.34
N TYR A 25 -9.76 2.09 -0.80
CA TYR A 25 -10.23 0.96 -0.01
C TYR A 25 -10.30 -0.32 -0.87
N GLY A 26 -10.87 -0.21 -2.08
CA GLY A 26 -10.99 -1.34 -2.99
C GLY A 26 -9.63 -1.90 -3.39
N ARG A 27 -8.65 -1.04 -3.70
CA ARG A 27 -7.27 -1.48 -3.97
C ARG A 27 -6.61 -2.13 -2.75
N ALA A 28 -6.88 -1.68 -1.53
CA ALA A 28 -6.32 -2.26 -0.32
C ALA A 28 -6.87 -3.66 0.01
N VAL A 29 -8.14 -3.92 -0.36
CA VAL A 29 -8.85 -5.18 -0.04
C VAL A 29 -8.76 -6.19 -1.18
N TRP A 30 -9.01 -5.75 -2.42
CA TRP A 30 -9.10 -6.62 -3.60
C TRP A 30 -7.94 -6.44 -4.59
N GLY A 31 -6.94 -5.60 -4.28
CA GLY A 31 -5.76 -5.44 -5.11
C GLY A 31 -4.98 -6.76 -5.25
N ASN A 32 -4.40 -6.97 -6.43
CA ASN A 32 -3.58 -8.14 -6.72
C ASN A 32 -2.41 -8.23 -5.71
N ALA A 33 -2.16 -9.40 -5.13
CA ALA A 33 -1.12 -9.62 -4.13
C ALA A 33 0.29 -9.78 -4.74
N ASP A 34 0.39 -10.16 -6.02
CA ASP A 34 1.66 -10.56 -6.64
C ASP A 34 2.47 -9.36 -7.18
N ILE A 35 1.83 -8.21 -7.39
CA ILE A 35 2.50 -6.99 -7.86
C ILE A 35 3.37 -6.30 -6.81
N TRP A 36 3.30 -6.74 -5.54
CA TRP A 36 4.01 -6.10 -4.42
C TRP A 36 5.41 -6.64 -4.18
N TRP A 37 5.83 -7.61 -4.97
CA TRP A 37 7.21 -8.08 -4.96
C TRP A 37 8.10 -7.14 -5.76
N THR A 38 9.30 -6.89 -5.23
CA THR A 38 10.35 -6.17 -5.97
C THR A 38 10.57 -6.85 -7.34
N PRO A 39 10.62 -6.10 -8.45
CA PRO A 39 10.90 -6.66 -9.78
C PRO A 39 12.20 -7.47 -9.77
N ARG A 40 12.29 -8.55 -10.56
CA ARG A 40 13.48 -9.43 -10.56
C ARG A 40 14.77 -8.70 -10.95
N ASN A 41 14.68 -7.73 -11.86
CA ASN A 41 15.79 -6.89 -12.29
C ASN A 41 16.18 -5.79 -11.28
N MET A 42 15.43 -5.67 -10.17
CA MET A 42 15.70 -4.76 -9.06
C MET A 42 15.86 -5.52 -7.75
N ALA A 43 16.15 -6.83 -7.81
CA ALA A 43 16.44 -7.62 -6.62
C ALA A 43 17.65 -7.03 -5.89
N LEU A 44 17.55 -6.96 -4.56
CA LEU A 44 18.52 -6.28 -3.71
C LEU A 44 19.60 -7.26 -3.24
N PRO A 45 20.85 -6.80 -3.06
CA PRO A 45 21.87 -7.60 -2.41
C PRO A 45 21.49 -7.82 -0.93
N PRO A 46 21.91 -8.94 -0.30
CA PRO A 46 21.56 -9.25 1.10
C PRO A 46 21.99 -8.17 2.10
N GLU A 47 23.03 -7.39 1.81
CA GLU A 47 23.47 -6.26 2.64
C GLU A 47 22.41 -5.15 2.77
N ASP A 48 21.62 -4.91 1.73
CA ASP A 48 20.60 -3.86 1.67
C ASP A 48 19.28 -4.27 2.34
N THR A 49 19.13 -5.53 2.75
CA THR A 49 17.87 -6.05 3.31
C THR A 49 17.81 -6.06 4.83
N LYS A 50 18.90 -5.70 5.54
CA LYS A 50 19.01 -5.79 7.02
C LYS A 50 17.90 -5.03 7.77
N ASN A 51 17.39 -3.94 7.20
CA ASN A 51 16.30 -3.16 7.80
C ASN A 51 14.93 -3.82 7.70
N GLU A 52 14.79 -4.86 6.87
CA GLU A 52 13.53 -5.57 6.62
C GLU A 52 13.55 -6.99 7.19
N PHE A 53 14.66 -7.70 7.01
CA PHE A 53 14.89 -9.02 7.61
C PHE A 53 16.38 -9.38 7.61
N GLU A 54 16.74 -10.33 8.46
CA GLU A 54 18.05 -10.95 8.50
C GLU A 54 17.91 -12.45 8.28
N LEU A 55 18.80 -13.03 7.48
CA LEU A 55 18.83 -14.48 7.24
C LEU A 55 20.07 -15.06 7.88
N PHE A 56 19.86 -16.07 8.72
CA PHE A 56 20.91 -16.77 9.43
C PHE A 56 21.08 -18.18 8.89
N VAL A 57 22.32 -18.62 8.76
CA VAL A 57 22.69 -20.00 8.44
C VAL A 57 23.54 -20.50 9.59
N LYS A 58 23.17 -21.63 10.20
CA LYS A 58 23.90 -22.21 11.35
C LYS A 58 24.23 -21.22 12.49
N GLY A 59 23.44 -20.17 12.66
CA GLY A 59 23.61 -19.17 13.73
C GLY A 59 24.36 -17.90 13.32
N ASP A 60 25.00 -17.86 12.16
CA ASP A 60 25.68 -16.66 11.64
C ASP A 60 24.86 -16.01 10.53
N LEU A 61 25.10 -14.72 10.27
CA LEU A 61 24.46 -14.00 9.18
C LEU A 61 24.86 -14.60 7.82
N LEU A 62 23.93 -14.61 6.88
CA LEU A 62 24.17 -15.06 5.51
C LEU A 62 25.35 -14.29 4.88
N GLN A 63 25.45 -13.00 5.14
CA GLN A 63 26.52 -12.13 4.63
C GLN A 63 27.88 -12.63 5.11
N ASP A 64 28.03 -12.94 6.41
CA ASP A 64 29.27 -13.46 6.97
C ASP A 64 29.65 -14.79 6.33
N HIS A 65 28.66 -15.62 6.01
CA HIS A 65 28.86 -16.90 5.33
C HIS A 65 29.36 -16.75 3.88
N LEU A 66 28.87 -15.73 3.16
CA LEU A 66 29.26 -15.39 1.79
C LEU A 66 30.66 -14.76 1.74
N GLU A 67 30.95 -13.84 2.67
CA GLU A 67 32.26 -13.19 2.76
C GLU A 67 33.39 -14.19 3.02
N ARG A 68 33.15 -15.18 3.87
CA ARG A 68 34.13 -16.23 4.19
C ARG A 68 34.13 -17.42 3.22
N GLY A 69 33.31 -17.39 2.17
CA GLY A 69 33.24 -18.44 1.15
C GLY A 69 32.79 -19.81 1.68
N SER A 70 31.97 -19.83 2.72
CA SER A 70 31.53 -21.07 3.38
C SER A 70 30.26 -21.69 2.79
N LEU A 71 29.69 -21.04 1.77
CA LEU A 71 28.50 -21.51 1.05
C LEU A 71 28.90 -21.91 -0.37
N SER A 72 28.38 -23.05 -0.81
CA SER A 72 28.57 -23.56 -2.16
C SER A 72 27.25 -24.04 -2.72
N ALA A 73 26.98 -23.72 -3.98
CA ALA A 73 25.90 -24.31 -4.74
C ALA A 73 26.44 -25.43 -5.60
N THR A 74 25.71 -26.54 -5.69
CA THR A 74 26.02 -27.63 -6.60
C THR A 74 24.98 -27.62 -7.71
N ASP A 75 25.44 -27.51 -8.95
CA ASP A 75 24.57 -27.54 -10.13
C ASP A 75 24.04 -28.99 -10.35
N PRO A 76 22.97 -29.22 -11.14
CA PRO A 76 22.50 -30.56 -11.46
C PRO A 76 23.58 -31.47 -12.06
N ASP A 77 24.58 -30.89 -12.72
CA ASP A 77 25.72 -31.61 -13.30
C ASP A 77 26.80 -32.00 -12.27
N GLY A 78 26.61 -31.66 -10.99
CA GLY A 78 27.48 -32.06 -9.87
C GLY A 78 28.66 -31.13 -9.62
N GLU A 79 28.85 -30.09 -10.44
CA GLU A 79 29.87 -29.07 -10.20
C GLU A 79 29.49 -28.19 -9.01
N SER A 80 30.42 -28.01 -8.07
CA SER A 80 30.23 -27.17 -6.90
C SER A 80 30.94 -25.83 -7.08
N LYS A 81 30.20 -24.73 -6.95
CA LYS A 81 30.71 -23.36 -7.01
C LYS A 81 30.50 -22.68 -5.67
N THR A 82 31.56 -22.08 -5.13
CA THR A 82 31.46 -21.21 -3.95
C THR A 82 30.64 -19.97 -4.29
N LEU A 83 29.66 -19.66 -3.44
CA LEU A 83 28.79 -18.49 -3.59
C LEU A 83 29.44 -17.26 -2.96
N ASN A 84 29.30 -16.12 -3.63
CA ASN A 84 29.63 -14.79 -3.10
C ASN A 84 28.37 -13.91 -3.02
N SER A 85 28.52 -12.69 -2.48
CA SER A 85 27.40 -11.73 -2.35
C SER A 85 26.74 -11.36 -3.67
N GLY A 86 27.46 -11.39 -4.79
CA GLY A 86 26.92 -11.12 -6.13
C GLY A 86 26.12 -12.27 -6.73
N ASP A 87 26.26 -13.50 -6.20
CA ASP A 87 25.49 -14.66 -6.66
C ASP A 87 24.11 -14.75 -5.98
N ILE A 88 23.83 -13.90 -4.97
CA ILE A 88 22.57 -13.89 -4.22
C ILE A 88 21.87 -12.54 -4.37
N ALA A 89 20.61 -12.59 -4.79
CA ALA A 89 19.74 -11.42 -4.80
C ALA A 89 18.38 -11.75 -4.17
N VAL A 90 17.82 -10.78 -3.46
CA VAL A 90 16.59 -10.95 -2.69
C VAL A 90 15.50 -10.04 -3.26
N ARG A 91 14.28 -10.59 -3.33
CA ARG A 91 13.07 -9.79 -3.61
C ARG A 91 12.31 -9.58 -2.32
N LEU A 92 12.01 -8.34 -2.01
CA LEU A 92 11.19 -7.99 -0.85
C LEU A 92 9.71 -7.93 -1.25
N ASN A 93 8.84 -8.35 -0.33
CA ASN A 93 7.39 -8.20 -0.47
C ASN A 93 6.91 -6.97 0.32
N ASN A 94 6.48 -5.94 -0.40
CA ASN A 94 6.03 -4.68 0.20
C ASN A 94 4.51 -4.61 0.43
N ARG A 95 3.78 -5.73 0.33
CA ARG A 95 2.32 -5.76 0.42
C ARG A 95 1.79 -5.12 1.69
N HIS A 96 2.40 -5.38 2.84
CA HIS A 96 1.96 -4.83 4.11
C HIS A 96 2.09 -3.30 4.15
N LYS A 97 3.23 -2.77 3.68
CA LYS A 97 3.49 -1.33 3.61
C LYS A 97 2.54 -0.64 2.63
N THR A 98 2.35 -1.20 1.44
CA THR A 98 1.43 -0.61 0.47
C THR A 98 -0.02 -0.70 0.93
N LYS A 99 -0.45 -1.83 1.49
CA LYS A 99 -1.80 -1.98 2.04
C LYS A 99 -2.05 -0.97 3.17
N ALA A 100 -1.09 -0.80 4.08
CA ALA A 100 -1.19 0.18 5.16
C ALA A 100 -1.29 1.61 4.61
N SER A 101 -0.48 1.97 3.62
CA SER A 101 -0.52 3.28 2.96
C SER A 101 -1.87 3.54 2.26
N LEU A 102 -2.37 2.58 1.48
CA LEU A 102 -3.68 2.67 0.82
C LEU A 102 -4.81 2.82 1.85
N LEU A 103 -4.76 2.04 2.93
CA LEU A 103 -5.78 2.09 3.97
C LEU A 103 -5.73 3.41 4.75
N HIS A 104 -4.54 3.97 4.99
CA HIS A 104 -4.37 5.28 5.61
C HIS A 104 -5.04 6.38 4.78
N VAL A 105 -4.81 6.39 3.46
CA VAL A 105 -5.48 7.33 2.55
C VAL A 105 -6.99 7.09 2.53
N ALA A 106 -7.44 5.82 2.51
CA ALA A 106 -8.85 5.49 2.55
C ALA A 106 -9.54 6.02 3.83
N VAL A 107 -8.90 5.89 5.00
CA VAL A 107 -9.43 6.44 6.27
C VAL A 107 -9.59 7.95 6.19
N PHE A 108 -8.61 8.66 5.63
CA PHE A 108 -8.70 10.10 5.44
C PHE A 108 -9.84 10.49 4.49
N MET A 109 -10.00 9.77 3.37
CA MET A 109 -11.10 9.98 2.44
C MET A 109 -12.47 9.65 3.04
N ALA A 110 -12.56 8.64 3.91
CA ALA A 110 -13.77 8.29 4.63
C ALA A 110 -14.20 9.42 5.59
N LEU A 111 -13.24 10.06 6.26
CA LEU A 111 -13.51 11.20 7.14
C LEU A 111 -14.07 12.39 6.34
N LEU A 112 -13.46 12.73 5.20
CA LEU A 112 -13.94 13.80 4.31
C LEU A 112 -15.30 13.48 3.69
N LEU A 113 -15.53 12.20 3.33
CA LEU A 113 -16.82 11.71 2.89
C LEU A 113 -17.89 11.89 3.98
N GLY A 114 -17.58 11.55 5.22
CA GLY A 114 -18.47 11.78 6.37
C GLY A 114 -18.86 13.25 6.54
N ALA A 115 -17.88 14.16 6.49
CA ALA A 115 -18.15 15.60 6.55
C ALA A 115 -19.02 16.10 5.38
N SER A 116 -18.79 15.56 4.18
CA SER A 116 -19.56 15.89 2.98
C SER A 116 -21.00 15.36 3.06
N LEU A 117 -21.20 14.14 3.57
CA LEU A 117 -22.52 13.56 3.83
C LEU A 117 -23.30 14.40 4.83
N MET A 118 -22.66 14.87 5.91
CA MET A 118 -23.29 15.76 6.87
C MET A 118 -23.70 17.09 6.23
N SER A 119 -22.84 17.67 5.41
CA SER A 119 -23.15 18.90 4.66
C SER A 119 -24.32 18.70 3.70
N LEU A 120 -24.38 17.54 3.03
CA LEU A 120 -25.49 17.15 2.15
C LEU A 120 -26.81 17.06 2.90
N VAL A 121 -26.83 16.39 4.06
CA VAL A 121 -28.03 16.26 4.90
C VAL A 121 -28.53 17.62 5.37
N VAL A 122 -27.61 18.47 5.86
CA VAL A 122 -27.94 19.85 6.27
C VAL A 122 -28.49 20.65 5.09
N GLY A 123 -27.86 20.55 3.92
CA GLY A 123 -28.30 21.19 2.69
C GLY A 123 -29.72 20.76 2.29
N ILE A 124 -30.01 19.47 2.30
CA ILE A 124 -31.34 18.93 1.99
C ILE A 124 -32.39 19.47 2.98
N ARG A 125 -32.10 19.47 4.29
CA ARG A 125 -33.03 20.02 5.30
C ARG A 125 -33.30 21.51 5.08
N GLN A 126 -32.27 22.30 4.81
CA GLN A 126 -32.42 23.74 4.54
C GLN A 126 -33.28 23.98 3.29
N MET A 127 -33.04 23.21 2.22
CA MET A 127 -33.82 23.31 0.99
C MET A 127 -35.30 23.02 1.25
N MET A 128 -35.63 21.92 1.93
CA MET A 128 -37.02 21.59 2.28
C MET A 128 -37.69 22.66 3.15
N ALA A 129 -36.95 23.26 4.09
CA ALA A 129 -37.46 24.34 4.93
C ALA A 129 -37.74 25.63 4.13
N MET A 130 -36.93 25.93 3.12
CA MET A 130 -37.17 27.07 2.21
C MET A 130 -38.39 26.85 1.33
N THR A 131 -38.66 25.61 0.88
CA THR A 131 -39.84 25.27 0.08
C THR A 131 -41.14 25.31 0.88
N LYS A 132 -41.08 25.17 2.21
CA LYS A 132 -42.24 25.19 3.11
C LYS A 132 -42.66 26.60 3.59
N LYS A 133 -41.86 27.64 3.35
CA LYS A 133 -42.29 29.01 3.64
C LYS A 133 -43.28 29.45 2.55
N PRO A 134 -44.51 29.88 2.91
CA PRO A 134 -45.48 30.41 1.94
C PRO A 134 -44.97 31.70 1.28
#